data_AF-A0A6A2G5R4-F1
#
_entry.id   AF-A0A6A2G5R4-F1
#
_cell.length_a   1.000
_cell.length_b   1.000
_cell.length_c   1.000
_cell.angle_alpha   90.00
_cell.angle_beta   90.00
_cell.angle_gamma   90.00
#
_symmetry.space_group_name_H-M   'P 1'
#
loop_
_entity.id
_entity.type
_entity.pdbx_description
1 polymer ?
#
loop_
_entity_poly.entity_id
_entity_poly.type
_entity_poly.pdbx_seq_one_letter_code
_entity_poly.pdbx_strand_id
1 'polypeptide(L)'
;MSSKKKNIKLKKVEKKSSIKSGIYVMIGMLLLIALVYYLIPQGSDSNKWTVSDKGILSYPENRGKVDVKILKTESGPDYILKNISFPSKDYTVEGLLRIPVAGKKVPGVVILPGATVPKEGTQTLAEIFSSMGYASIGIEQRNRGGVDMDYDYGLWKKGLEPVEHKMVFDVLRAVDVLRQEPSVDPDRIVIVGESNGGRFAIIAAAIDSGITGVIGISTSGYDIESQISEIGDENVIRFYRSIDPETYLGSIPPGKFVMIHSVNDTIIPVQLARKTFEKAKEPKQFYTVTTGTHGYSEGMKEPLENELKSMFKE
;
A
#
# COMPACT_ATOMS: atom_id res chain seq x y z
N MET A 1 95.84 -48.68 -3.09
CA MET A 1 95.21 -47.58 -3.85
C MET A 1 93.80 -48.03 -4.25
N SER A 2 92.78 -47.65 -3.46
CA SER A 2 91.78 -46.60 -3.78
C SER A 2 90.83 -47.00 -4.92
N SER A 3 89.50 -47.06 -4.82
CA SER A 3 88.50 -46.72 -3.79
C SER A 3 87.16 -47.33 -4.29
N LYS A 4 86.41 -48.04 -3.44
CA LYS A 4 85.09 -48.62 -3.77
C LYS A 4 84.07 -47.48 -3.97
N LYS A 5 83.60 -47.26 -5.21
CA LYS A 5 82.46 -46.37 -5.51
C LYS A 5 81.16 -47.01 -5.02
N LYS A 6 80.55 -46.45 -3.98
CA LYS A 6 79.16 -46.71 -3.57
C LYS A 6 78.21 -46.02 -4.56
N ASN A 7 77.32 -46.79 -5.20
CA ASN A 7 76.19 -46.27 -5.96
C ASN A 7 75.11 -45.73 -5.00
N ILE A 8 74.87 -44.42 -5.05
CA ILE A 8 73.74 -43.77 -4.37
C ILE A 8 72.60 -43.64 -5.37
N LYS A 9 71.49 -44.36 -5.16
CA LYS A 9 70.22 -44.16 -5.87
C LYS A 9 69.56 -42.87 -5.36
N LEU A 10 69.49 -41.84 -6.21
CA LEU A 10 68.65 -40.66 -5.99
C LEU A 10 67.19 -41.03 -6.27
N LYS A 11 66.34 -41.04 -5.23
CA LYS A 11 64.89 -41.12 -5.37
C LYS A 11 64.37 -39.79 -5.93
N LYS A 12 63.78 -39.83 -7.13
CA LYS A 12 62.99 -38.72 -7.69
C LYS A 12 61.74 -38.54 -6.82
N VAL A 13 61.64 -37.43 -6.10
CA VAL A 13 60.42 -37.05 -5.39
C VAL A 13 59.50 -36.40 -6.42
N GLU A 14 58.46 -37.12 -6.85
CA GLU A 14 57.37 -36.56 -7.63
C GLU A 14 56.59 -35.57 -6.75
N LYS A 15 56.70 -34.28 -7.07
CA LYS A 15 55.91 -33.23 -6.46
C LYS A 15 54.47 -33.34 -7.01
N LYS A 16 53.64 -34.17 -6.38
CA LYS A 16 52.20 -34.28 -6.73
C LYS A 16 51.56 -32.90 -6.65
N SER A 17 50.89 -32.53 -7.74
CA SER A 17 50.20 -31.26 -7.98
C SER A 17 49.15 -30.96 -6.90
N SER A 18 49.53 -30.23 -5.84
CA SER A 18 48.61 -29.75 -4.79
C SER A 18 47.72 -28.59 -5.26
N ILE A 19 48.06 -27.99 -6.40
CA ILE A 19 47.34 -26.82 -6.94
C ILE A 19 45.98 -27.22 -7.49
N LYS A 20 45.87 -28.38 -8.16
CA LYS A 20 44.59 -28.86 -8.70
C LYS A 20 43.59 -29.21 -7.60
N SER A 21 44.02 -29.82 -6.49
CA SER A 21 43.09 -30.15 -5.38
C SER A 21 42.57 -28.90 -4.68
N GLY A 22 43.39 -27.86 -4.53
CA GLY A 22 42.95 -26.57 -3.96
C GLY A 22 41.86 -25.90 -4.80
N ILE A 23 41.95 -25.99 -6.13
CA ILE A 23 40.93 -25.43 -7.04
C ILE A 23 39.60 -26.19 -6.89
N TYR A 24 39.60 -27.52 -6.83
CA TYR A 24 38.36 -28.29 -6.65
C TYR A 24 37.71 -28.04 -5.29
N VAL A 25 38.50 -27.86 -4.22
CA VAL A 25 37.98 -27.49 -2.90
C VAL A 25 37.36 -26.09 -2.92
N MET A 26 38.00 -25.13 -3.60
CA MET A 26 37.47 -23.77 -3.72
C MET A 26 36.17 -23.73 -4.56
N ILE A 27 36.11 -24.46 -5.67
CA ILE A 27 34.88 -24.59 -6.48
C ILE A 27 33.78 -25.26 -5.66
N GLY A 28 34.10 -26.32 -4.91
CA GLY A 28 33.16 -26.99 -4.02
C GLY A 28 32.60 -26.06 -2.94
N MET A 29 33.44 -25.22 -2.32
CA MET A 29 32.99 -24.22 -1.36
C MET A 29 32.11 -23.14 -2.00
N LEU A 30 32.43 -22.65 -3.20
CA LEU A 30 31.61 -21.68 -3.90
C LEU A 30 30.23 -22.24 -4.28
N LEU A 31 30.19 -23.49 -4.75
CA LEU A 31 28.94 -24.19 -5.03
C LEU A 31 28.12 -24.43 -3.76
N LEU A 32 28.77 -24.74 -2.64
CA LEU A 32 28.10 -24.90 -1.34
C LEU A 32 27.54 -23.57 -0.83
N ILE A 33 28.28 -22.47 -0.97
CA ILE A 33 27.82 -21.11 -0.62
C ILE A 33 26.64 -20.70 -1.51
N ALA A 34 26.70 -21.00 -2.82
CA ALA A 34 25.58 -20.76 -3.73
C ALA A 34 24.36 -21.61 -3.36
N LEU A 35 24.55 -22.89 -3.02
CA LEU A 35 23.48 -23.78 -2.58
C LEU A 35 22.86 -23.29 -1.25
N VAL A 36 23.68 -22.89 -0.28
CA VAL A 36 23.22 -22.28 0.98
C VAL A 36 22.49 -20.96 0.71
N TYR A 37 22.96 -20.14 -0.22
CA TYR A 37 22.26 -18.92 -0.65
C TYR A 37 20.88 -19.22 -1.26
N TYR A 38 20.74 -20.29 -2.04
CA TYR A 38 19.44 -20.73 -2.58
C TYR A 38 18.53 -21.42 -1.54
N LEU A 39 19.10 -21.94 -0.45
CA LEU A 39 18.38 -22.57 0.66
C LEU A 39 18.00 -21.58 1.79
N ILE A 40 18.67 -20.42 1.86
CA ILE A 40 18.21 -19.29 2.66
C ILE A 40 16.95 -18.76 1.96
N PRO A 41 15.80 -18.64 2.66
CA PRO A 41 14.65 -17.95 2.12
C PRO A 41 15.10 -16.55 1.68
N GLN A 42 15.20 -16.33 0.38
CA GLN A 42 15.32 -14.99 -0.16
C GLN A 42 14.15 -14.21 0.44
N GLY A 43 14.42 -13.09 1.10
CA GLY A 43 13.42 -12.33 1.83
C GLY A 43 12.15 -12.20 1.01
N SER A 44 10.98 -12.32 1.66
CA SER A 44 9.70 -12.41 0.97
C SER A 44 9.61 -11.38 -0.15
N ASP A 45 9.27 -11.84 -1.36
CA ASP A 45 9.05 -11.01 -2.55
C ASP A 45 7.95 -9.94 -2.32
N SER A 46 7.31 -9.91 -1.13
CA SER A 46 6.27 -9.01 -0.64
C SER A 46 6.57 -7.51 -0.78
N ASN A 47 7.83 -7.12 -0.93
CA ASN A 47 8.25 -5.73 -1.10
C ASN A 47 8.49 -5.32 -2.56
N LYS A 48 8.35 -6.24 -3.52
CA LYS A 48 8.49 -5.93 -4.94
C LYS A 48 7.36 -5.04 -5.42
N TRP A 49 7.64 -4.17 -6.39
CA TRP A 49 6.66 -3.35 -7.08
C TRP A 49 6.96 -3.38 -8.58
N THR A 50 5.92 -3.25 -9.39
CA THR A 50 6.06 -3.16 -10.85
C THR A 50 5.04 -2.18 -11.39
N VAL A 51 5.36 -1.53 -12.50
CA VAL A 51 4.41 -0.75 -13.27
C VAL A 51 4.35 -1.32 -14.68
N SER A 52 3.17 -1.63 -15.22
CA SER A 52 3.04 -2.12 -16.59
C SER A 52 3.33 -1.02 -17.63
N ASP A 53 3.39 -1.39 -18.91
CA ASP A 53 3.54 -0.40 -20.00
C ASP A 53 2.34 0.57 -20.07
N LYS A 54 1.19 0.15 -19.55
CA LYS A 54 -0.02 0.98 -19.43
C LYS A 54 -0.01 1.88 -18.20
N GLY A 55 1.09 1.90 -17.42
CA GLY A 55 1.17 2.68 -16.20
C GLY A 55 0.35 2.09 -15.04
N ILE A 56 0.12 0.79 -15.00
CA ILE A 56 -0.61 0.14 -13.88
C ILE A 56 0.38 -0.35 -12.84
N LEU A 57 0.33 0.23 -11.63
CA LEU A 57 1.08 -0.23 -10.46
C LEU A 57 0.56 -1.59 -9.98
N SER A 58 1.47 -2.44 -9.55
CA SER A 58 1.13 -3.73 -8.95
C SER A 58 2.12 -4.10 -7.85
N TYR A 59 1.58 -4.78 -6.84
CA TYR A 59 2.30 -5.39 -5.73
C TYR A 59 1.97 -6.89 -5.68
N PRO A 60 2.81 -7.71 -5.02
CA PRO A 60 2.47 -9.10 -4.73
C PRO A 60 1.14 -9.20 -3.97
N GLU A 61 0.30 -10.16 -4.37
CA GLU A 61 -0.96 -10.45 -3.67
C GLU A 61 -0.71 -10.84 -2.21
N ASN A 62 0.29 -11.72 -1.98
CA ASN A 62 0.74 -12.07 -0.65
C ASN A 62 1.79 -11.07 -0.15
N ARG A 63 1.36 -10.16 0.73
CA ARG A 63 2.23 -9.16 1.38
C ARG A 63 2.82 -9.63 2.71
N GLY A 64 2.55 -10.87 3.12
CA GLY A 64 3.02 -11.43 4.38
C GLY A 64 2.38 -10.81 5.62
N LYS A 65 2.73 -11.37 6.79
CA LYS A 65 2.16 -10.94 8.08
C LYS A 65 2.57 -9.49 8.41
N VAL A 66 1.67 -8.73 9.04
CA VAL A 66 1.97 -7.46 9.70
C VAL A 66 2.40 -7.69 11.14
N ASP A 67 3.61 -7.25 11.47
CA ASP A 67 4.08 -7.13 12.85
C ASP A 67 3.54 -5.83 13.46
N VAL A 68 2.34 -5.93 14.06
CA VAL A 68 1.65 -4.80 14.68
C VAL A 68 2.12 -4.64 16.12
N LYS A 69 2.67 -3.47 16.44
CA LYS A 69 3.03 -3.07 17.80
C LYS A 69 1.94 -2.19 18.37
N ILE A 70 1.44 -2.55 19.55
CA ILE A 70 0.51 -1.70 20.30
C ILE A 70 1.33 -0.73 21.15
N LEU A 71 1.19 0.57 20.88
CA LEU A 71 1.88 1.65 21.57
C LEU A 71 1.09 2.12 22.80
N LYS A 72 -0.24 2.20 22.67
CA LYS A 72 -1.16 2.59 23.74
C LYS A 72 -2.53 1.94 23.52
N THR A 73 -3.21 1.60 24.61
CA THR A 73 -4.61 1.13 24.57
C THR A 73 -5.45 2.02 25.48
N GLU A 74 -6.62 2.41 24.99
CA GLU A 74 -7.63 3.19 25.69
C GLU A 74 -8.97 2.49 25.54
N SER A 75 -9.77 2.47 26.61
CA SER A 75 -11.12 1.90 26.58
C SER A 75 -12.13 3.04 26.64
N GLY A 76 -13.01 3.11 25.65
CA GLY A 76 -14.23 3.90 25.70
C GLY A 76 -15.39 3.10 26.32
N PRO A 77 -16.58 3.69 26.42
CA PRO A 77 -17.78 3.01 26.93
C PRO A 77 -18.16 1.76 26.13
N ASP A 78 -17.99 1.83 24.81
CA ASP A 78 -18.45 0.84 23.83
C ASP A 78 -17.39 0.53 22.75
N TYR A 79 -16.13 0.94 22.95
CA TYR A 79 -15.02 0.66 22.04
C TYR A 79 -13.68 0.51 22.75
N ILE A 80 -12.71 -0.09 22.06
CA ILE A 80 -11.30 -0.09 22.41
C ILE A 80 -10.55 0.68 21.33
N LEU A 81 -9.72 1.64 21.72
CA LEU A 81 -8.84 2.40 20.84
C LEU A 81 -7.39 1.98 21.10
N LYS A 82 -6.73 1.46 20.07
CA LYS A 82 -5.31 1.09 20.11
C LYS A 82 -4.53 2.08 19.24
N ASN A 83 -3.59 2.80 19.83
CA ASN A 83 -2.52 3.43 19.06
C ASN A 83 -1.52 2.33 18.70
N ILE A 84 -1.30 2.12 17.41
CA ILE A 84 -0.49 1.04 16.86
C ILE A 84 0.58 1.57 15.92
N SER A 85 1.64 0.79 15.73
CA SER A 85 2.58 0.99 14.64
C SER A 85 2.88 -0.32 13.92
N PHE A 86 3.20 -0.24 12.63
CA PHE A 86 3.55 -1.40 11.81
C PHE A 86 4.51 -1.02 10.68
N PRO A 87 5.36 -1.97 10.23
CA PRO A 87 6.29 -1.74 9.13
C PRO A 87 5.59 -1.74 7.77
N SER A 88 6.01 -0.81 6.91
CA SER A 88 5.59 -0.70 5.52
C SER A 88 6.74 -0.16 4.66
N LYS A 89 7.35 -1.03 3.85
CA LYS A 89 8.58 -0.74 3.09
C LYS A 89 9.68 -0.17 4.00
N ASP A 90 10.18 1.02 3.68
CA ASP A 90 11.20 1.79 4.38
C ASP A 90 10.64 2.69 5.48
N TYR A 91 9.36 2.54 5.83
CA TYR A 91 8.64 3.40 6.76
C TYR A 91 7.94 2.60 7.86
N THR A 92 7.78 3.21 9.04
CA THR A 92 6.91 2.71 10.10
C THR A 92 5.65 3.55 10.11
N VAL A 93 4.52 2.94 9.79
CA VAL A 93 3.21 3.60 9.79
C VAL A 93 2.67 3.55 11.21
N GLU A 94 2.18 4.68 11.71
CA GLU A 94 1.37 4.75 12.92
C GLU A 94 -0.11 4.85 12.57
N GLY A 95 -0.96 4.26 13.39
CA GLY A 95 -2.41 4.30 13.19
C GLY A 95 -3.19 4.22 14.49
N LEU A 96 -4.45 4.62 14.41
CA LEU A 96 -5.45 4.52 15.46
C LEU A 96 -6.46 3.45 15.06
N LEU A 97 -6.38 2.29 15.71
CA LEU A 97 -7.29 1.16 15.50
C LEU A 97 -8.40 1.22 16.55
N ARG A 98 -9.61 1.59 16.12
CA ARG A 98 -10.82 1.64 16.95
C ARG A 98 -11.67 0.41 16.69
N ILE A 99 -11.98 -0.35 17.74
CA ILE A 99 -12.74 -1.59 17.67
C ILE A 99 -13.97 -1.45 18.56
N PRO A 100 -15.19 -1.52 18.02
CA PRO A 100 -16.40 -1.52 18.83
C PRO A 100 -16.49 -2.80 19.68
N VAL A 101 -17.05 -2.70 20.88
CA VAL A 101 -17.30 -3.86 21.74
C VAL A 101 -18.45 -4.66 21.13
N ALA A 102 -18.11 -5.80 20.53
CA ALA A 102 -19.08 -6.68 19.88
C ALA A 102 -18.83 -8.14 20.25
N GLY A 103 -19.90 -8.94 20.32
CA GLY A 103 -19.83 -10.39 20.54
C GLY A 103 -19.51 -11.21 19.28
N LYS A 104 -19.26 -10.55 18.14
CA LYS A 104 -18.98 -11.16 16.83
C LYS A 104 -17.93 -10.36 16.07
N LYS A 105 -17.39 -10.94 14.99
CA LYS A 105 -16.57 -10.20 14.03
C LYS A 105 -17.38 -9.10 13.34
N VAL A 106 -16.79 -7.91 13.21
CA VAL A 106 -17.41 -6.74 12.61
C VAL A 106 -16.74 -6.35 11.28
N PRO A 107 -17.44 -5.65 10.37
CA PRO A 107 -16.81 -4.98 9.24
C PRO A 107 -15.69 -4.03 9.67
N GLY A 108 -14.72 -3.83 8.78
CA GLY A 108 -13.58 -2.94 8.98
C GLY A 108 -13.54 -1.79 7.98
N VAL A 109 -13.13 -0.61 8.43
CA VAL A 109 -12.93 0.57 7.56
C VAL A 109 -11.52 1.12 7.71
N VAL A 110 -10.76 1.18 6.62
CA VAL A 110 -9.51 1.94 6.57
C VAL A 110 -9.83 3.41 6.31
N ILE A 111 -9.28 4.33 7.10
CA ILE A 111 -9.48 5.78 6.97
C ILE A 111 -8.17 6.43 6.55
N LEU A 112 -8.19 7.09 5.40
CA LEU A 112 -7.05 7.87 4.89
C LEU A 112 -7.37 9.36 5.00
N PRO A 113 -6.65 10.12 5.85
CA PRO A 113 -6.91 11.55 5.98
C PRO A 113 -6.47 12.34 4.73
N GLY A 114 -6.82 13.63 4.68
CA GLY A 114 -6.27 14.56 3.68
C GLY A 114 -4.79 14.87 3.90
N ALA A 115 -4.20 15.65 2.99
CA ALA A 115 -2.83 16.13 3.17
C ALA A 115 -2.72 17.02 4.41
N THR A 116 -1.60 16.94 5.12
CA THR A 116 -1.23 17.62 6.37
C THR A 116 -2.05 17.24 7.60
N VAL A 117 -3.11 16.45 7.44
CA VAL A 117 -3.97 15.99 8.54
C VAL A 117 -3.33 14.79 9.23
N PRO A 118 -3.07 14.87 10.55
CA PRO A 118 -2.48 13.76 11.29
C PRO A 118 -3.49 12.63 11.50
N LYS A 119 -3.03 11.43 11.87
CA LYS A 119 -3.90 10.29 12.15
C LYS A 119 -5.01 10.58 13.17
N GLU A 120 -4.79 11.46 14.14
CA GLU A 120 -5.80 11.87 15.12
C GLU A 120 -7.01 12.57 14.47
N GLY A 121 -6.82 13.22 13.32
CA GLY A 121 -7.90 13.83 12.53
C GLY A 121 -8.89 12.82 11.94
N THR A 122 -8.56 11.53 11.91
CA THR A 122 -9.46 10.47 11.44
C THR A 122 -10.56 10.12 12.45
N GLN A 123 -10.46 10.58 13.71
CA GLN A 123 -11.32 10.10 14.78
C GLN A 123 -12.78 10.51 14.64
N THR A 124 -13.09 11.63 13.98
CA THR A 124 -14.47 12.01 13.67
C THR A 124 -15.18 10.94 12.83
N LEU A 125 -14.53 10.43 11.78
CA LEU A 125 -15.07 9.35 10.96
C LEU A 125 -15.06 8.02 11.73
N ALA A 126 -14.00 7.74 12.49
CA ALA A 126 -13.89 6.52 13.29
C ALA A 126 -15.02 6.39 14.32
N GLU A 127 -15.46 7.51 14.91
CA GLU A 127 -16.61 7.55 15.84
C GLU A 127 -17.93 7.22 15.17
N ILE A 128 -18.17 7.77 13.97
CA ILE A 128 -19.35 7.42 13.16
C ILE A 128 -19.34 5.91 12.89
N PHE A 129 -18.22 5.36 12.40
CA PHE A 129 -18.13 3.94 12.07
C PHE A 129 -18.28 3.05 13.29
N SER A 130 -17.69 3.43 14.43
CA SER A 130 -17.86 2.71 15.69
C SER A 130 -19.31 2.71 16.16
N SER A 131 -20.05 3.82 16.01
CA SER A 131 -21.48 3.91 16.33
C SER A 131 -22.36 3.04 15.43
N MET A 132 -21.89 2.75 14.21
CA MET A 132 -22.52 1.79 13.29
C MET A 132 -22.13 0.34 13.61
N GLY A 133 -21.22 0.11 14.56
CA GLY A 133 -20.71 -1.21 14.92
C GLY A 133 -19.56 -1.70 14.03
N TYR A 134 -18.83 -0.79 13.37
CA TYR A 134 -17.68 -1.13 12.51
C TYR A 134 -16.35 -0.80 13.19
N ALA A 135 -15.37 -1.67 13.00
CA ALA A 135 -13.99 -1.36 13.36
C ALA A 135 -13.40 -0.39 12.34
N SER A 136 -12.43 0.42 12.76
CA SER A 136 -11.71 1.29 11.84
C SER A 136 -10.24 1.44 12.18
N ILE A 137 -9.41 1.64 11.16
CA ILE A 137 -8.02 2.04 11.30
C ILE A 137 -7.78 3.35 10.54
N GLY A 138 -7.50 4.43 11.27
CA GLY A 138 -7.00 5.67 10.69
C GLY A 138 -5.48 5.69 10.73
N ILE A 139 -4.82 5.82 9.59
CA ILE A 139 -3.35 5.81 9.52
C ILE A 139 -2.79 7.21 9.28
N GLU A 140 -1.59 7.43 9.80
CA GLU A 140 -0.76 8.53 9.37
C GLU A 140 -0.29 8.27 7.93
N GLN A 141 -0.26 9.31 7.10
CA GLN A 141 0.30 9.21 5.76
C GLN A 141 1.78 9.59 5.79
N ARG A 142 2.63 8.80 5.12
CA ARG A 142 4.03 9.21 4.89
C ARG A 142 4.07 10.61 4.27
N ASN A 143 5.09 11.39 4.65
CA ASN A 143 5.21 12.80 4.28
C ASN A 143 3.97 13.66 4.62
N ARG A 144 3.21 13.28 5.66
CA ARG A 144 1.93 13.90 6.04
C ARG A 144 0.91 13.95 4.89
N GLY A 145 0.96 13.01 3.95
CA GLY A 145 0.06 13.04 2.79
C GLY A 145 0.48 14.03 1.69
N GLY A 146 1.62 14.69 1.85
CA GLY A 146 2.18 15.62 0.87
C GLY A 146 2.74 14.89 -0.34
N VAL A 147 2.52 15.48 -1.51
CA VAL A 147 2.90 14.93 -2.82
C VAL A 147 3.89 15.86 -3.49
N ASP A 148 4.96 15.30 -4.05
CA ASP A 148 5.97 16.01 -4.81
C ASP A 148 6.25 15.21 -6.09
N MET A 149 5.52 15.56 -7.16
CA MET A 149 5.59 14.82 -8.42
C MET A 149 6.97 14.91 -9.09
N ASP A 150 7.70 16.01 -8.90
CA ASP A 150 9.05 16.17 -9.47
C ASP A 150 10.05 15.28 -8.74
N TYR A 151 9.96 15.22 -7.41
CA TYR A 151 10.76 14.31 -6.61
C TYR A 151 10.46 12.85 -6.96
N ASP A 152 9.17 12.49 -7.05
CA ASP A 152 8.76 11.13 -7.40
C ASP A 152 9.16 10.73 -8.81
N TYR A 153 9.07 11.64 -9.78
CA TYR A 153 9.60 11.40 -11.12
C TYR A 153 11.13 11.29 -11.11
N GLY A 154 11.81 12.03 -10.23
CA GLY A 154 13.24 11.90 -9.98
C GLY A 154 13.65 10.53 -9.47
N LEU A 155 12.86 9.92 -8.57
CA LEU A 155 13.04 8.55 -8.11
C LEU A 155 12.77 7.53 -9.22
N TRP A 156 11.66 7.72 -9.94
CA TRP A 156 11.28 6.88 -11.07
C TRP A 156 12.39 6.75 -12.13
N LYS A 157 12.98 7.87 -12.54
CA LYS A 157 14.10 7.90 -13.50
C LYS A 157 15.34 7.14 -13.03
N LYS A 158 15.51 6.98 -11.72
CA LYS A 158 16.62 6.22 -11.11
C LYS A 158 16.27 4.74 -10.89
N GLY A 159 15.09 4.30 -11.32
CA GLY A 159 14.57 2.95 -11.05
C GLY A 159 14.21 2.72 -9.58
N LEU A 160 14.00 3.79 -8.82
CA LEU A 160 13.60 3.73 -7.41
C LEU A 160 12.09 3.91 -7.30
N GLU A 161 11.50 3.29 -6.27
CA GLU A 161 10.05 3.35 -5.99
C GLU A 161 9.64 4.78 -5.59
N PRO A 162 8.74 5.44 -6.35
CA PRO A 162 8.12 6.70 -5.96
C PRO A 162 7.45 6.66 -4.58
N VAL A 163 7.42 7.78 -3.89
CA VAL A 163 6.75 7.94 -2.59
C VAL A 163 5.27 7.64 -2.71
N GLU A 164 4.57 8.17 -3.72
CA GLU A 164 3.14 7.91 -3.93
C GLU A 164 2.83 6.41 -4.08
N HIS A 165 3.71 5.65 -4.74
CA HIS A 165 3.54 4.18 -4.82
C HIS A 165 3.59 3.57 -3.42
N LYS A 166 4.57 3.97 -2.61
CA LYS A 166 4.69 3.46 -1.25
C LYS A 166 3.54 3.94 -0.35
N MET A 167 2.93 5.11 -0.60
CA MET A 167 1.70 5.55 0.08
C MET A 167 0.56 4.57 -0.18
N VAL A 168 0.37 4.16 -1.43
CA VAL A 168 -0.60 3.11 -1.78
C VAL A 168 -0.30 1.80 -1.04
N PHE A 169 0.99 1.42 -0.93
CA PHE A 169 1.39 0.23 -0.19
C PHE A 169 1.07 0.35 1.32
N ASP A 170 1.20 1.54 1.93
CA ASP A 170 0.80 1.77 3.32
C ASP A 170 -0.70 1.49 3.53
N VAL A 171 -1.54 1.88 2.57
CA VAL A 171 -2.98 1.57 2.60
C VAL A 171 -3.21 0.06 2.55
N LEU A 172 -2.54 -0.65 1.64
CA LEU A 172 -2.64 -2.11 1.54
C LEU A 172 -2.18 -2.80 2.83
N ARG A 173 -1.15 -2.26 3.50
CA ARG A 173 -0.72 -2.74 4.82
C ARG A 173 -1.74 -2.46 5.92
N ALA A 174 -2.43 -1.32 5.89
CA ALA A 174 -3.52 -1.05 6.82
C ALA A 174 -4.71 -2.02 6.62
N VAL A 175 -5.01 -2.38 5.37
CA VAL A 175 -5.98 -3.45 5.06
C VAL A 175 -5.51 -4.79 5.65
N ASP A 176 -4.22 -5.13 5.50
CA ASP A 176 -3.68 -6.36 6.10
C ASP A 176 -3.77 -6.35 7.63
N VAL A 177 -3.61 -5.20 8.28
CA VAL A 177 -3.80 -5.06 9.74
C VAL A 177 -5.23 -5.41 10.14
N LEU A 178 -6.23 -4.87 9.43
CA LEU A 178 -7.63 -5.20 9.69
C LEU A 178 -7.92 -6.68 9.45
N ARG A 179 -7.42 -7.28 8.36
CA ARG A 179 -7.60 -8.72 8.08
C ARG A 179 -7.00 -9.62 9.17
N GLN A 180 -5.97 -9.14 9.87
CA GLN A 180 -5.33 -9.87 10.95
C GLN A 180 -5.97 -9.65 12.33
N GLU A 181 -6.78 -8.62 12.52
CA GLU A 181 -7.43 -8.33 13.80
C GLU A 181 -8.55 -9.36 14.06
N PRO A 182 -8.49 -10.18 15.12
CA PRO A 182 -9.46 -11.25 15.36
C PRO A 182 -10.92 -10.79 15.45
N SER A 183 -11.16 -9.54 15.87
CA SER A 183 -12.49 -8.94 15.97
C SER A 183 -13.03 -8.41 14.63
N VAL A 184 -12.24 -8.41 13.55
CA VAL A 184 -12.65 -7.90 12.24
C VAL A 184 -12.92 -9.07 11.28
N ASP A 185 -13.93 -8.90 10.45
CA ASP A 185 -14.25 -9.80 9.35
C ASP A 185 -13.35 -9.47 8.14
N PRO A 186 -12.40 -10.36 7.76
CA PRO A 186 -11.39 -10.04 6.76
C PRO A 186 -11.95 -9.85 5.33
N ASP A 187 -13.17 -10.32 5.08
CA ASP A 187 -13.84 -10.23 3.77
C ASP A 187 -14.80 -9.03 3.66
N ARG A 188 -14.94 -8.25 4.74
CA ARG A 188 -15.79 -7.05 4.81
C ARG A 188 -14.98 -5.83 5.20
N ILE A 189 -14.16 -5.36 4.25
CA ILE A 189 -13.30 -4.19 4.44
C ILE A 189 -13.56 -3.15 3.36
N VAL A 190 -13.84 -1.91 3.79
CA VAL A 190 -13.98 -0.73 2.92
C VAL A 190 -12.84 0.24 3.19
N ILE A 191 -12.44 1.02 2.18
CA ILE A 191 -11.52 2.16 2.36
C ILE A 191 -12.30 3.45 2.20
N VAL A 192 -12.17 4.36 3.16
CA VAL A 192 -12.68 5.74 3.09
C VAL A 192 -11.48 6.67 3.05
N GLY A 193 -11.32 7.43 1.97
CA GLY A 193 -10.19 8.34 1.78
C GLY A 193 -10.63 9.76 1.48
N GLU A 194 -10.01 10.73 2.14
CA GLU A 194 -10.28 12.16 1.95
C GLU A 194 -9.17 12.82 1.12
N SER A 195 -9.53 13.63 0.12
CA SER A 195 -8.58 14.41 -0.68
C SER A 195 -7.48 13.51 -1.29
N ASN A 196 -6.20 13.75 -0.98
CA ASN A 196 -5.10 12.85 -1.37
C ASN A 196 -5.29 11.41 -0.87
N GLY A 197 -5.80 11.22 0.35
CA GLY A 197 -6.16 9.90 0.87
C GLY A 197 -7.16 9.19 -0.05
N GLY A 198 -8.09 9.92 -0.66
CA GLY A 198 -9.02 9.38 -1.67
C GLY A 198 -8.32 8.85 -2.92
N ARG A 199 -7.24 9.49 -3.37
CA ARG A 199 -6.43 9.03 -4.52
C ARG A 199 -5.78 7.68 -4.20
N PHE A 200 -5.10 7.59 -3.06
CA PHE A 200 -4.45 6.34 -2.65
C PHE A 200 -5.46 5.22 -2.34
N ALA A 201 -6.63 5.56 -1.80
CA ALA A 201 -7.72 4.62 -1.57
C ALA A 201 -8.18 3.96 -2.88
N ILE A 202 -8.38 4.76 -3.94
CA ILE A 202 -8.81 4.26 -5.26
C ILE A 202 -7.78 3.29 -5.84
N ILE A 203 -6.50 3.65 -5.80
CA ILE A 203 -5.43 2.80 -6.34
C ILE A 203 -5.31 1.51 -5.52
N ALA A 204 -5.35 1.60 -4.18
CA ALA A 204 -5.30 0.43 -3.32
C ALA A 204 -6.48 -0.53 -3.55
N ALA A 205 -7.70 0.01 -3.70
CA ALA A 205 -8.90 -0.78 -4.01
C ALA A 205 -8.82 -1.48 -5.38
N ALA A 206 -8.13 -0.89 -6.36
CA ALA A 206 -7.91 -1.53 -7.65
C ALA A 206 -6.82 -2.62 -7.61
N ILE A 207 -5.83 -2.49 -6.72
CA ILE A 207 -4.75 -3.48 -6.57
C ILE A 207 -5.22 -4.71 -5.77
N ASP A 208 -6.04 -4.51 -4.74
CA ASP A 208 -6.50 -5.60 -3.87
C ASP A 208 -7.99 -5.88 -4.05
N SER A 209 -8.29 -6.92 -4.82
CA SER A 209 -9.65 -7.33 -5.16
C SER A 209 -10.48 -7.86 -4.01
N GLY A 210 -9.89 -8.07 -2.83
CA GLY A 210 -10.60 -8.45 -1.61
C GLY A 210 -11.20 -7.26 -0.87
N ILE A 211 -11.03 -6.02 -1.34
CA ILE A 211 -11.65 -4.84 -0.75
C ILE A 211 -13.11 -4.74 -1.24
N THR A 212 -14.05 -4.61 -0.30
CA THR A 212 -15.50 -4.61 -0.53
C THR A 212 -16.00 -3.36 -1.24
N GLY A 213 -15.30 -2.23 -1.09
CA GLY A 213 -15.67 -0.97 -1.72
C GLY A 213 -14.74 0.16 -1.31
N VAL A 214 -14.89 1.29 -1.97
CA VAL A 214 -14.11 2.51 -1.71
C VAL A 214 -15.00 3.74 -1.76
N ILE A 215 -14.83 4.62 -0.77
CA ILE A 215 -15.51 5.91 -0.69
C ILE A 215 -14.46 7.02 -0.73
N GLY A 216 -14.48 7.81 -1.80
CA GLY A 216 -13.67 9.02 -1.95
C GLY A 216 -14.43 10.26 -1.47
N ILE A 217 -13.87 10.98 -0.50
CA ILE A 217 -14.42 12.25 -0.01
C ILE A 217 -13.56 13.38 -0.55
N SER A 218 -14.18 14.37 -1.18
CA SER A 218 -13.50 15.60 -1.63
C SER A 218 -12.22 15.30 -2.45
N THR A 219 -12.29 14.37 -3.41
CA THR A 219 -11.13 13.85 -4.18
C THR A 219 -11.37 13.85 -5.70
N SER A 220 -10.29 13.70 -6.47
CA SER A 220 -10.29 13.58 -7.94
C SER A 220 -8.97 12.95 -8.40
N GLY A 221 -8.91 12.50 -9.65
CA GLY A 221 -7.65 12.16 -10.31
C GLY A 221 -6.86 13.39 -10.76
N TYR A 222 -5.75 13.11 -11.43
CA TYR A 222 -4.85 14.14 -11.97
C TYR A 222 -5.19 14.48 -13.43
N ASP A 223 -6.13 13.79 -14.05
CA ASP A 223 -6.54 13.97 -15.44
C ASP A 223 -5.36 13.86 -16.41
N ILE A 224 -4.50 12.86 -16.20
CA ILE A 224 -3.29 12.68 -16.99
C ILE A 224 -3.60 12.45 -18.47
N GLU A 225 -4.71 11.76 -18.77
CA GLU A 225 -5.10 11.46 -20.16
C GLU A 225 -5.37 12.73 -20.99
N SER A 226 -5.79 13.84 -20.39
CA SER A 226 -5.97 15.11 -21.12
C SER A 226 -4.65 15.83 -21.41
N GLN A 227 -3.58 15.48 -20.72
CA GLN A 227 -2.26 16.11 -20.78
C GLN A 227 -1.25 15.32 -21.62
N ILE A 228 -1.59 14.12 -22.09
CA ILE A 228 -0.68 13.21 -22.82
C ILE A 228 -0.02 13.87 -24.03
N SER A 229 -0.78 14.65 -24.82
CA SER A 229 -0.25 15.32 -26.01
C SER A 229 0.81 16.36 -25.68
N GLU A 230 0.72 17.00 -24.51
CA GLU A 230 1.69 17.98 -24.05
C GLU A 230 2.94 17.32 -23.46
N ILE A 231 2.76 16.18 -22.77
CA ILE A 231 3.85 15.42 -22.16
C ILE A 231 4.73 14.76 -23.23
N GLY A 232 4.12 14.05 -24.19
CA GLY A 232 4.78 13.44 -25.36
C GLY A 232 5.75 12.26 -25.09
N ASP A 233 6.38 12.20 -23.92
CA ASP A 233 7.32 11.14 -23.52
C ASP A 233 6.58 9.95 -22.88
N GLU A 234 6.68 8.77 -23.50
CA GLU A 234 5.97 7.56 -23.05
C GLU A 234 6.37 7.11 -21.64
N ASN A 235 7.62 7.31 -21.23
CA ASN A 235 8.08 6.94 -19.89
C ASN A 235 7.55 7.90 -18.83
N VAL A 236 7.44 9.20 -19.17
CA VAL A 236 6.78 10.21 -18.33
C VAL A 236 5.29 9.90 -18.20
N ILE A 237 4.61 9.61 -19.32
CA ILE A 237 3.18 9.22 -19.32
C ILE A 237 2.96 7.97 -18.47
N ARG A 238 3.82 6.95 -18.61
CA ARG A 238 3.77 5.71 -17.82
C ARG A 238 3.91 5.99 -16.33
N PHE A 239 4.79 6.90 -15.94
CA PHE A 239 4.93 7.34 -14.55
C PHE A 239 3.65 8.02 -14.05
N TYR A 240 3.16 9.05 -14.75
CA TYR A 240 1.97 9.79 -14.32
C TYR A 240 0.71 8.91 -14.23
N ARG A 241 0.52 8.01 -15.18
CA ARG A 241 -0.56 6.99 -15.11
C ARG A 241 -0.45 6.12 -13.87
N SER A 242 0.76 5.80 -13.42
CA SER A 242 0.97 4.95 -12.25
C SER A 242 0.58 5.58 -10.92
N ILE A 243 0.50 6.90 -10.84
CA ILE A 243 0.09 7.65 -9.66
C ILE A 243 -1.32 8.27 -9.78
N ASP A 244 -1.87 8.38 -10.99
CA ASP A 244 -3.22 8.89 -11.20
C ASP A 244 -4.28 7.82 -10.88
N PRO A 245 -5.16 8.04 -9.88
CA PRO A 245 -6.23 7.09 -9.57
C PRO A 245 -7.19 6.85 -10.74
N GLU A 246 -7.32 7.80 -11.69
CA GLU A 246 -8.19 7.63 -12.85
C GLU A 246 -7.77 6.47 -13.76
N THR A 247 -6.49 6.13 -13.79
CA THR A 247 -5.97 4.97 -14.53
C THR A 247 -6.55 3.65 -14.03
N TYR A 248 -7.00 3.62 -12.77
CA TYR A 248 -7.38 2.41 -12.05
C TYR A 248 -8.90 2.21 -11.95
N LEU A 249 -9.71 3.25 -12.20
CA LEU A 249 -11.17 3.23 -12.02
C LEU A 249 -11.89 2.18 -12.90
N GLY A 250 -11.32 1.84 -14.05
CA GLY A 250 -11.82 0.77 -14.91
C GLY A 250 -11.50 -0.65 -14.41
N SER A 251 -10.64 -0.77 -13.41
CA SER A 251 -10.09 -2.01 -12.87
C SER A 251 -10.44 -2.25 -11.41
N ILE A 252 -11.15 -1.32 -10.75
CA ILE A 252 -11.70 -1.55 -9.41
C ILE A 252 -12.56 -2.82 -9.49
N PRO A 253 -12.19 -3.90 -8.77
CA PRO A 253 -12.97 -5.15 -8.70
C PRO A 253 -14.39 -4.86 -8.18
N PRO A 254 -15.34 -5.82 -8.17
CA PRO A 254 -16.79 -5.54 -8.10
C PRO A 254 -17.31 -4.85 -6.82
N GLY A 255 -16.42 -4.38 -5.94
CA GLY A 255 -16.75 -3.48 -4.85
C GLY A 255 -17.29 -2.13 -5.35
N LYS A 256 -18.24 -1.58 -4.58
CA LYS A 256 -18.93 -0.34 -4.95
C LYS A 256 -17.99 0.87 -4.82
N PHE A 257 -17.99 1.73 -5.83
CA PHE A 257 -17.22 2.98 -5.83
C PHE A 257 -18.13 4.17 -5.54
N VAL A 258 -17.85 4.91 -4.47
CA VAL A 258 -18.64 6.08 -4.09
C VAL A 258 -17.77 7.31 -4.04
N MET A 259 -18.29 8.43 -4.51
CA MET A 259 -17.70 9.74 -4.25
C MET A 259 -18.72 10.65 -3.56
N ILE A 260 -18.28 11.36 -2.51
CA ILE A 260 -19.08 12.35 -1.80
C ILE A 260 -18.30 13.67 -1.82
N HIS A 261 -18.92 14.73 -2.36
CA HIS A 261 -18.20 15.97 -2.63
C HIS A 261 -19.02 17.21 -2.27
N SER A 262 -18.40 18.23 -1.70
CA SER A 262 -19.06 19.52 -1.50
C SER A 262 -19.09 20.31 -2.80
N VAL A 263 -20.24 20.89 -3.16
CA VAL A 263 -20.32 21.83 -4.29
C VAL A 263 -19.55 23.13 -4.03
N ASN A 264 -19.20 23.38 -2.78
CA ASN A 264 -18.44 24.55 -2.33
C ASN A 264 -16.95 24.23 -2.15
N ASP A 265 -16.46 23.10 -2.68
CA ASP A 265 -15.06 22.72 -2.54
C ASP A 265 -14.13 23.72 -3.23
N THR A 266 -13.27 24.38 -2.46
CA THR A 266 -12.35 25.43 -2.93
C THR A 266 -10.97 24.90 -3.33
N ILE A 267 -10.69 23.62 -3.08
CA ILE A 267 -9.40 22.98 -3.36
C ILE A 267 -9.53 22.05 -4.56
N ILE A 268 -10.56 21.20 -4.57
CA ILE A 268 -10.88 20.31 -5.69
C ILE A 268 -12.29 20.65 -6.16
N PRO A 269 -12.43 21.46 -7.24
CA PRO A 269 -13.73 21.78 -7.80
C PRO A 269 -14.55 20.53 -8.10
N VAL A 270 -15.85 20.56 -7.79
CA VAL A 270 -16.75 19.39 -7.96
C VAL A 270 -16.77 18.85 -9.39
N GLN A 271 -16.47 19.68 -10.40
CA GLN A 271 -16.37 19.25 -11.80
C GLN A 271 -15.22 18.26 -12.03
N LEU A 272 -14.08 18.45 -11.35
CA LEU A 272 -12.96 17.49 -11.43
C LEU A 272 -13.37 16.15 -10.81
N ALA A 273 -14.01 16.18 -9.64
CA ALA A 273 -14.53 14.98 -8.99
C ALA A 273 -15.56 14.24 -9.87
N ARG A 274 -16.46 14.97 -10.54
CA ARG A 274 -17.42 14.36 -11.49
C ARG A 274 -16.71 13.71 -12.67
N LYS A 275 -15.72 14.39 -13.26
CA LYS A 275 -14.92 13.84 -14.36
C LYS A 275 -14.21 12.54 -13.95
N THR A 276 -13.63 12.50 -12.76
CA THR A 276 -13.07 11.28 -12.18
C THR A 276 -14.16 10.20 -12.04
N PHE A 277 -15.30 10.52 -11.43
CA PHE A 277 -16.40 9.57 -11.21
C PHE A 277 -16.94 8.92 -12.50
N GLU A 278 -17.02 9.69 -13.58
CA GLU A 278 -17.51 9.21 -14.88
C GLU A 278 -16.67 8.04 -15.42
N LYS A 279 -15.36 7.99 -15.10
CA LYS A 279 -14.45 6.93 -15.53
C LYS A 279 -14.64 5.59 -14.80
N ALA A 280 -15.31 5.58 -13.66
CA ALA A 280 -15.56 4.35 -12.90
C ALA A 280 -16.67 3.48 -13.53
N LYS A 281 -16.57 2.17 -13.31
CA LYS A 281 -17.62 1.20 -13.68
C LYS A 281 -18.68 1.07 -12.57
N GLU A 282 -19.83 0.49 -12.92
CA GLU A 282 -20.84 0.09 -11.93
C GLU A 282 -20.36 -1.11 -11.10
N PRO A 283 -20.79 -1.24 -9.82
CA PRO A 283 -21.71 -0.36 -9.11
C PRO A 283 -21.01 0.90 -8.58
N LYS A 284 -21.56 2.09 -8.88
CA LYS A 284 -21.02 3.36 -8.41
C LYS A 284 -22.10 4.36 -7.99
N GLN A 285 -21.72 5.34 -7.16
CA GLN A 285 -22.62 6.40 -6.74
C GLN A 285 -21.90 7.72 -6.45
N PHE A 286 -22.52 8.85 -6.84
CA PHE A 286 -21.98 10.20 -6.62
C PHE A 286 -22.94 11.05 -5.81
N TYR A 287 -22.48 11.59 -4.69
CA TYR A 287 -23.24 12.49 -3.84
C TYR A 287 -22.64 13.90 -3.87
N THR A 288 -23.51 14.90 -3.92
CA THR A 288 -23.13 16.29 -3.66
C THR A 288 -23.77 16.81 -2.40
N VAL A 289 -23.01 17.56 -1.61
CA VAL A 289 -23.50 18.27 -0.42
C VAL A 289 -23.20 19.76 -0.54
N THR A 290 -23.89 20.58 0.25
CA THR A 290 -23.67 22.04 0.32
C THR A 290 -22.85 22.47 1.54
N THR A 291 -22.47 21.52 2.41
CA THR A 291 -21.72 21.78 3.64
C THR A 291 -20.23 21.55 3.44
N GLY A 292 -19.39 22.36 4.12
CA GLY A 292 -17.93 22.29 4.04
C GLY A 292 -17.34 22.84 2.74
N THR A 293 -16.04 23.14 2.76
CA THR A 293 -15.29 23.73 1.63
C THR A 293 -14.11 22.89 1.16
N HIS A 294 -13.76 21.82 1.87
CA HIS A 294 -12.89 20.74 1.43
C HIS A 294 -12.89 19.68 2.53
N GLY A 295 -12.76 18.39 2.18
CA GLY A 295 -12.76 17.30 3.14
C GLY A 295 -14.16 16.88 3.62
N TYR A 296 -14.21 16.07 4.70
CA TYR A 296 -15.47 15.63 5.29
C TYR A 296 -16.26 16.80 5.93
N SER A 297 -17.58 16.77 5.79
CA SER A 297 -18.50 17.72 6.41
C SER A 297 -19.79 17.05 6.86
N GLU A 298 -20.55 17.71 7.72
CA GLU A 298 -21.72 17.10 8.38
C GLU A 298 -22.81 16.61 7.40
N GLY A 299 -23.01 17.29 6.28
CA GLY A 299 -23.96 16.85 5.25
C GLY A 299 -23.56 15.57 4.54
N MET A 300 -22.31 15.12 4.69
CA MET A 300 -21.81 13.87 4.12
C MET A 300 -22.12 12.66 5.00
N LYS A 301 -22.53 12.86 6.26
CA LYS A 301 -22.77 11.78 7.22
C LYS A 301 -23.79 10.77 6.74
N GLU A 302 -24.97 11.23 6.34
CA GLU A 302 -26.06 10.33 5.91
C GLU A 302 -25.70 9.52 4.66
N PRO A 303 -25.20 10.13 3.54
CA PRO A 303 -24.72 9.35 2.40
C PRO A 303 -23.64 8.32 2.79
N LEU A 304 -22.70 8.70 3.66
CA LEU A 304 -21.63 7.83 4.11
C LEU A 304 -22.17 6.61 4.88
N GLU A 305 -23.08 6.81 5.83
CA GLU A 305 -23.69 5.74 6.61
C GLU A 305 -24.52 4.79 5.72
N ASN A 306 -25.30 5.34 4.80
CA ASN A 306 -26.14 4.55 3.89
C ASN A 306 -25.31 3.68 2.95
N GLU A 307 -24.21 4.24 2.43
CA GLU A 307 -23.32 3.53 1.52
C GLU A 307 -22.53 2.43 2.22
N LEU A 308 -22.05 2.66 3.44
CA LEU A 308 -21.38 1.62 4.22
C LEU A 308 -22.31 0.46 4.56
N LYS A 309 -23.56 0.73 4.99
CA LYS A 309 -24.57 -0.31 5.20
C LYS A 309 -24.82 -1.12 3.93
N SER A 310 -24.96 -0.44 2.79
CA SER A 310 -25.12 -1.09 1.48
C SER A 310 -23.92 -1.98 1.12
N MET A 311 -22.70 -1.49 1.29
CA MET A 311 -21.47 -2.25 1.00
C MET A 311 -21.32 -3.48 1.91
N PHE A 312 -21.65 -3.35 3.19
CA PHE A 312 -21.57 -4.45 4.16
C PHE A 312 -22.80 -5.35 4.20
N LYS A 313 -23.84 -5.03 3.42
CA LYS A 313 -25.12 -5.75 3.28
C LYS A 313 -25.90 -5.84 4.60
N GLU A 314 -26.02 -4.70 5.28
CA GLU A 314 -26.72 -4.54 6.56
C GLU A 314 -27.99 -3.68 6.45
#